data_AF-A0A9K3GLA2-F1
#
_entry.id   AF-A0A9K3GLA2-F1
#
_cell.length_a   1.000
_cell.length_b   1.000
_cell.length_c   1.000
_cell.angle_alpha   90.00
_cell.angle_beta   90.00
_cell.angle_gamma   90.00
#
_symmetry.space_group_name_H-M   'P 1'
#
loop_
_entity.id
_entity.type
_entity.pdbx_description
1 polymer ?
#
loop_
_entity_poly.entity_id
_entity_poly.type
_entity_poly.pdbx_seq_one_letter_code
_entity_poly.pdbx_strand_id
1 'polypeptide(L)' 'MVQTLQAKWNNRGLRFGIGGSISFDVVPQGWDKTVALKYLGDYRTIHFFGDRTGEYGNDREIYNHER' A
#
# COMPACT_ATOMS: atom_id res chain seq x y z
N MET A 1 1.02 3.21 19.04
CA MET A 1 0.04 2.14 18.75
C MET A 1 0.44 1.33 17.52
N VAL A 2 0.39 1.86 16.29
CA VAL A 2 0.70 1.08 15.05
C VAL A 2 2.06 0.38 15.12
N GLN A 3 3.12 1.09 15.53
CA GLN A 3 4.45 0.50 15.72
C GLN A 3 4.46 -0.66 16.74
N THR A 4 3.68 -0.54 17.82
CA THR A 4 3.54 -1.59 18.84
C THR A 4 2.87 -2.84 18.26
N LEU A 5 1.81 -2.67 17.47
CA LEU A 5 1.14 -3.78 16.80
C LEU A 5 2.09 -4.41 15.76
N GLN A 6 2.76 -3.59 14.96
CA GLN A 6 3.70 -4.07 13.95
C GLN A 6 4.86 -4.87 14.55
N ALA A 7 5.44 -4.42 15.67
CA ALA A 7 6.47 -5.18 16.38
C ALA A 7 5.93 -6.52 16.91
N LYS A 8 4.70 -6.54 17.44
CA LYS A 8 4.08 -7.75 18.01
C LYS A 8 3.71 -8.81 16.97
N TRP A 9 3.36 -8.40 15.74
CA TRP A 9 2.92 -9.30 14.67
C TRP A 9 3.83 -9.27 13.42
N ASN A 10 5.10 -8.88 13.56
CA ASN A 10 6.04 -8.75 12.45
C ASN A 10 6.23 -10.04 11.62
N ASN A 11 5.99 -11.21 12.23
CA ASN A 11 6.16 -12.53 11.62
C ASN A 11 4.88 -13.10 11.00
N ARG A 12 3.79 -12.32 10.93
CA ARG A 12 2.50 -12.76 10.40
C ARG A 12 2.22 -12.32 8.96
N GLY A 13 3.19 -11.66 8.31
CA GLY A 13 3.00 -11.15 6.95
C GLY A 13 1.91 -10.09 6.87
N LEU A 14 1.80 -9.25 7.90
CA LEU A 14 0.84 -8.15 7.97
C LEU A 14 1.54 -6.80 7.78
N ARG A 15 0.89 -5.91 7.04
CA ARG A 15 1.24 -4.49 6.89
C ARG A 15 0.23 -3.65 7.64
N PHE A 16 0.73 -2.61 8.31
CA PHE A 16 -0.07 -1.63 9.03
C PHE A 16 0.12 -0.26 8.37
N GLY A 17 -0.97 0.41 7.99
CA GLY A 17 -0.92 1.71 7.30
C GLY A 17 -1.79 2.74 8.02
N ILE A 18 -1.26 3.92 8.33
CA ILE A 18 -2.07 4.99 8.95
C ILE A 18 -2.93 5.66 7.87
N GLY A 19 -4.23 5.76 8.11
CA GLY A 19 -5.20 6.28 7.16
C GLY A 19 -6.12 7.31 7.81
N GLY A 20 -6.14 8.53 7.26
CA GLY A 20 -6.95 9.63 7.81
C GLY A 20 -6.51 10.05 9.23
N SER A 21 -7.44 10.60 10.00
CA SER A 21 -7.16 11.17 11.33
C SER A 21 -7.44 10.23 12.50
N ILE A 22 -8.22 9.17 12.26
CA ILE A 22 -8.77 8.32 13.34
C ILE A 22 -8.64 6.80 13.09
N SER A 23 -8.02 6.40 11.98
CA SER A 23 -7.96 4.99 11.57
C SER A 23 -6.59 4.56 11.08
N PHE A 24 -6.41 3.24 11.02
CA PHE A 24 -5.29 2.60 10.36
C PHE A 24 -5.77 1.26 9.80
N ASP A 25 -5.16 0.84 8.70
CA ASP A 25 -5.47 -0.40 8.02
C ASP A 25 -4.51 -1.50 8.48
N VAL A 26 -5.00 -2.75 8.49
CA VAL A 26 -4.20 -3.95 8.66
C VAL A 26 -4.51 -4.88 7.49
N VAL A 27 -3.51 -5.11 6.63
CA VAL A 27 -3.67 -5.89 5.40
C VAL A 27 -2.55 -6.93 5.28
N PRO A 28 -2.74 -8.02 4.52
CA PRO A 28 -1.62 -8.90 4.17
C PRO A 28 -0.51 -8.12 3.44
N GLN A 29 0.73 -8.54 3.62
CA GLN A 29 1.86 -7.97 2.89
C GLN A 29 1.67 -8.15 1.38
N GLY A 30 1.95 -7.10 0.60
CA GLY A 30 1.71 -7.07 -0.84
C GLY A 30 0.26 -6.79 -1.26
N TRP A 31 -0.63 -6.45 -0.30
CA TRP A 31 -1.98 -5.96 -0.58
C TRP A 31 -2.08 -4.43 -0.59
N ASP A 32 -1.05 -3.75 -1.08
CA ASP A 32 -1.12 -2.32 -1.40
C ASP A 32 -1.82 -2.10 -2.76
N LYS A 33 -1.89 -0.84 -3.21
CA LYS A 33 -2.64 -0.47 -4.42
C LYS A 33 -2.15 -1.19 -5.69
N THR A 34 -0.93 -1.73 -5.70
CA THR A 34 -0.40 -2.52 -6.83
C THR A 34 -1.20 -3.78 -7.13
N VAL A 35 -2.01 -4.28 -6.19
CA VAL A 35 -2.93 -5.41 -6.43
C VAL A 35 -3.84 -5.16 -7.63
N ALA A 36 -4.27 -3.91 -7.85
CA ALA A 36 -5.12 -3.55 -8.98
C ALA A 36 -4.43 -3.84 -10.33
N LEU A 37 -3.10 -3.71 -10.42
CA LEU A 37 -2.34 -3.88 -11.67
C LEU A 37 -2.45 -5.31 -12.24
N LYS A 38 -2.73 -6.31 -11.40
CA LYS A 38 -2.95 -7.70 -11.81
C LYS A 38 -4.13 -7.85 -12.77
N TYR A 39 -5.08 -6.93 -12.72
CA TYR A 39 -6.31 -6.94 -13.51
C TYR A 39 -6.27 -5.98 -14.71
N LEU A 40 -5.18 -5.23 -14.88
CA LEU A 40 -5.04 -4.21 -15.93
C LEU A 40 -4.03 -4.63 -17.02
N GLY A 41 -3.84 -5.94 -17.20
CA GLY A 41 -2.85 -6.49 -18.15
C GLY A 41 -3.12 -6.15 -19.62
N ASP A 42 -4.36 -5.84 -19.98
CA ASP A 42 -4.76 -5.55 -21.37
C ASP A 42 -4.46 -4.09 -21.80
N TYR A 43 -3.98 -3.24 -20.87
CA TYR A 43 -3.66 -1.84 -21.14
C TYR A 43 -2.17 -1.66 -21.43
N ARG A 44 -1.85 -1.07 -22.58
CA ARG A 44 -0.47 -0.71 -22.96
C ARG A 44 0.14 0.38 -22.07
N THR A 45 -0.69 1.30 -21.59
CA THR A 45 -0.24 2.45 -20.79
C THR A 45 -1.27 2.69 -19.69
N ILE A 46 -0.79 2.78 -18.44
CA ILE A 46 -1.62 3.04 -17.26
C ILE A 46 -1.11 4.35 -16.65
N HIS A 47 -1.99 5.34 -16.56
CA HIS A 47 -1.70 6.59 -15.86
C HIS A 47 -2.29 6.52 -14.46
N PHE A 48 -1.44 6.60 -13.44
CA PHE A 48 -1.85 6.68 -12.05
C PHE A 48 -1.65 8.12 -11.53
N PHE A 49 -2.67 8.64 -10.86
CA PHE A 49 -2.61 9.94 -10.16
C PHE A 49 -2.96 9.70 -8.69
N GLY A 50 -2.08 10.12 -7.79
CA GLY A 50 -2.25 9.99 -6.34
C GLY A 50 -1.61 11.16 -5.60
N ASP A 51 -2.14 11.50 -4.44
CA ASP A 51 -1.70 12.63 -3.62
C ASP A 51 -0.64 12.21 -2.59
N ARG A 52 -0.56 10.93 -2.23
CA ARG A 52 0.33 10.40 -1.18
C ARG A 52 1.39 9.47 -1.73
N THR A 53 2.26 9.99 -2.58
CA THR A 53 3.30 9.21 -3.29
C THR A 53 4.65 9.19 -2.56
N GLY A 54 4.79 9.95 -1.48
CA GLY A 54 6.01 10.03 -0.66
C GLY A 54 6.28 8.78 0.21
N GLU A 55 7.38 8.80 0.96
CA GLU A 55 7.96 7.64 1.66
C GLU A 55 6.96 6.83 2.53
N TYR A 56 5.95 7.49 3.11
CA TYR A 56 4.96 6.88 4.01
C TYR A 56 3.54 6.93 3.45
N GLY A 57 3.37 7.36 2.21
CA GLY A 57 2.06 7.49 1.59
C GLY A 57 1.54 6.16 1.04
N ASN A 58 0.22 5.99 1.03
CA ASN A 58 -0.43 4.75 0.56
C ASN A 58 -0.46 4.62 -0.98
N ASP A 59 0.01 5.63 -1.71
CA ASP A 59 0.18 5.58 -3.16
C ASP A 59 1.60 5.24 -3.58
N ARG A 60 2.56 5.22 -2.65
CA ARG A 60 3.99 5.08 -2.97
C ARG A 60 4.27 3.86 -3.83
N GLU A 61 3.71 2.71 -3.49
CA GLU A 61 4.01 1.45 -4.17
C GLU A 61 3.48 1.43 -5.60
N ILE A 62 2.25 1.91 -5.83
CA ILE A 62 1.67 1.96 -7.18
C ILE A 62 2.29 3.08 -8.02
N TYR A 63 2.65 4.21 -7.41
CA TYR A 63 3.27 5.34 -8.09
C TYR A 63 4.69 5.02 -8.57
N ASN A 64 5.47 4.26 -7.79
CA ASN A 64 6.83 3.86 -8.14
C ASN A 64 6.92 2.46 -8.78
N HIS A 65 5.78 1.87 -9.17
CA HIS A 65 5.77 0.53 -9.75
C HIS A 65 6.42 0.54 -11.14
N GLU A 66 7.39 -0.34 -11.39
CA GLU A 66 8.19 -0.37 -12.63
C GLU A 66 7.46 -0.88 -13.90
N ARG A 67 6.14 -1.03 -13.86
CA ARG A 67 5.39 -1.70 -14.94
C ARG A 67 4.83 -0.71 -15.95
#